data_AF-A0A3D3LI26-F1
#
_entry.id   AF-A0A3D3LI26-F1
#
_cell.length_a   1.000
_cell.length_b   1.000
_cell.length_c   1.000
_cell.angle_alpha   90.00
_cell.angle_beta   90.00
_cell.angle_gamma   90.00
#
_symmetry.space_group_name_H-M   'P 1'
#
loop_
_entity.id
_entity.type
_entity.pdbx_description
1 polymer ?
#
loop_
_entity_poly.entity_id
_entity_poly.type
_entity_poly.pdbx_seq_one_letter_code
_entity_poly.pdbx_strand_id
1 'polypeptide(L)'
;MNPELKADSTAAPFLTTRWTRVRLAKGDSEEGRLALADLCEAYYEPVVAYLRCVLRDADEARDLSHAFFAEILAGGRLGTADAGRGRFRSYLLGAVKHFVSHQREAARRLKRGGGASVIGLDDEEAAGVADARQPSPDTEFDRQWAITVITRSMAALRAWCEAEGRGEFFEKVGGLLSGQAAHGDQTALAAGCGMTSDAFRMAVTRLKKRLRQSVQEEVAGTLDDPATVQDEMAALFAALSG
;
A
#
# COMPACT_ATOMS: atom_id res chain seq x y z
N MET A 1 11.44 52.74 2.01
CA MET A 1 10.00 52.65 2.34
C MET A 1 9.51 51.34 1.73
N ASN A 2 9.55 50.28 2.53
CA ASN A 2 9.18 48.90 2.16
C ASN A 2 7.65 48.76 2.18
N PRO A 3 7.04 48.10 1.20
CA PRO A 3 5.82 47.36 1.41
C PRO A 3 6.15 45.87 1.51
N GLU A 4 6.10 45.34 2.74
CA GLU A 4 6.13 43.90 3.02
C GLU A 4 4.85 43.26 2.47
N LEU A 5 4.98 42.48 1.38
CA LEU A 5 3.97 41.51 1.02
C LEU A 5 4.03 40.35 2.04
N LYS A 6 3.06 40.33 2.96
CA LYS A 6 2.68 39.11 3.67
C LYS A 6 2.19 38.10 2.64
N ALA A 7 3.05 37.15 2.28
CA ALA A 7 2.62 35.91 1.68
C ALA A 7 1.98 35.07 2.80
N ASP A 8 0.64 35.13 2.90
CA ASP A 8 -0.12 34.05 3.53
C ASP A 8 0.01 32.83 2.63
N SER A 9 1.14 32.14 2.77
CA SER A 9 1.35 30.81 2.23
C SER A 9 0.39 29.89 2.99
N THR A 10 -0.77 29.62 2.37
CA THR A 10 -1.72 28.61 2.85
C THR A 10 -1.01 27.26 2.73
N ALA A 11 -0.29 26.90 3.79
CA ALA A 11 0.32 25.59 3.95
C ALA A 11 -0.79 24.54 3.79
N ALA A 12 -0.71 23.76 2.71
CA ALA A 12 -1.61 22.65 2.45
C ALA A 12 -1.68 21.75 3.71
N PRO A 13 -2.87 21.25 4.07
CA PRO A 13 -3.11 20.62 5.35
C PRO A 13 -2.17 19.43 5.55
N PHE A 14 -1.49 19.48 6.68
CA PHE A 14 -0.48 18.58 7.18
C PHE A 14 -0.85 17.10 7.00
N LEU A 15 0.16 16.32 6.62
CA LEU A 15 0.18 14.85 6.53
C LEU A 15 -0.44 14.19 7.78
N THR A 16 -1.76 14.00 7.79
CA THR A 16 -2.38 13.05 8.73
C THR A 16 -1.84 11.69 8.37
N THR A 17 -0.98 11.12 9.22
CA THR A 17 -0.45 9.78 8.99
C THR A 17 -1.64 8.81 8.92
N ARG A 18 -1.51 7.75 8.14
CA ARG A 18 -2.50 6.68 8.08
C ARG A 18 -2.75 6.06 9.45
N TRP A 19 -1.78 6.09 10.38
CA TRP A 19 -2.05 5.81 11.80
C TRP A 19 -2.92 6.86 12.48
N THR A 20 -2.74 8.16 12.19
CA THR A 20 -3.72 9.19 12.59
C THR A 20 -5.10 8.88 12.01
N ARG A 21 -5.20 8.41 10.76
CA ARG A 21 -6.46 7.95 10.16
C ARG A 21 -7.03 6.70 10.83
N VAL A 22 -6.21 5.69 11.17
CA VAL A 22 -6.63 4.52 11.96
C VAL A 22 -7.10 4.95 13.35
N ARG A 23 -6.47 5.96 13.96
CA ARG A 23 -6.85 6.53 15.26
C ARG A 23 -8.14 7.34 15.17
N LEU A 24 -8.33 8.12 14.11
CA LEU A 24 -9.57 8.83 13.80
C LEU A 24 -10.71 7.84 13.51
N ALA A 25 -10.43 6.73 12.84
CA ALA A 25 -11.35 5.62 12.59
C ALA A 25 -11.78 4.88 13.87
N LYS A 26 -11.10 5.10 15.02
CA LYS A 26 -11.60 4.62 16.31
C LYS A 26 -12.73 5.50 16.87
N GLY A 27 -12.88 6.73 16.39
CA GLY A 27 -14.04 7.56 16.69
C GLY A 27 -15.20 7.18 15.77
N ASP A 28 -16.42 7.19 16.28
CA ASP A 28 -17.64 6.97 15.49
C ASP A 28 -18.02 8.20 14.64
N SER A 29 -17.02 8.95 14.16
CA SER A 29 -17.20 10.16 13.36
C SER A 29 -17.26 9.81 11.87
N GLU A 30 -17.88 10.69 11.08
CA GLU A 30 -17.93 10.55 9.63
C GLU A 30 -16.53 10.58 9.01
N GLU A 31 -15.64 11.44 9.51
CA GLU A 31 -14.25 11.52 9.11
C GLU A 31 -13.48 10.24 9.44
N GLY A 32 -13.76 9.61 10.58
CA GLY A 32 -13.19 8.33 10.97
C GLY A 32 -13.58 7.20 10.00
N ARG A 33 -14.85 7.13 9.62
CA ARG A 33 -15.35 6.13 8.66
C ARG A 33 -14.79 6.32 7.25
N LEU A 34 -14.70 7.55 6.77
CA LEU A 34 -14.08 7.87 5.48
C LEU A 34 -12.58 7.54 5.48
N ALA A 35 -11.88 7.92 6.55
CA ALA A 35 -10.47 7.61 6.73
C ALA A 35 -10.20 6.10 6.73
N LEU A 36 -11.13 5.31 7.30
CA LEU A 36 -11.07 3.86 7.28
C LEU A 36 -11.34 3.28 5.88
N ALA A 37 -12.39 3.73 5.20
CA ALA A 37 -12.74 3.28 3.86
C ALA A 37 -11.55 3.47 2.90
N ASP A 38 -10.92 4.64 2.92
CA ASP A 38 -9.72 4.93 2.12
C ASP A 38 -8.55 3.99 2.44
N LEU A 39 -8.40 3.56 3.70
CA LEU A 39 -7.36 2.61 4.10
C LEU A 39 -7.68 1.20 3.59
N CYS A 40 -8.93 0.77 3.72
CA CYS A 40 -9.38 -0.51 3.20
C CYS A 40 -9.20 -0.59 1.69
N GLU A 41 -9.61 0.46 0.95
CA GLU A 41 -9.43 0.55 -0.49
C GLU A 41 -7.93 0.53 -0.85
N ALA A 42 -7.12 1.34 -0.15
CA ALA A 42 -5.69 1.41 -0.44
C ALA A 42 -4.98 0.07 -0.27
N TYR A 43 -5.39 -0.76 0.69
CA TYR A 43 -4.67 -1.98 1.06
C TYR A 43 -5.45 -3.26 0.76
N TYR A 44 -6.47 -3.16 -0.09
CA TYR A 44 -7.24 -4.30 -0.55
C TYR A 44 -6.38 -5.33 -1.29
N GLU A 45 -5.61 -4.88 -2.28
CA GLU A 45 -4.79 -5.77 -3.13
C GLU A 45 -3.72 -6.55 -2.36
N PRO A 46 -2.96 -5.96 -1.40
CA PRO A 46 -2.08 -6.73 -0.53
C PRO A 46 -2.78 -7.91 0.17
N VAL A 47 -3.98 -7.67 0.72
CA VAL A 47 -4.76 -8.71 1.41
C VAL A 47 -5.23 -9.80 0.45
N VAL A 48 -5.75 -9.40 -0.71
CA VAL A 48 -6.16 -10.34 -1.77
C VAL A 48 -4.99 -11.20 -2.19
N ALA A 49 -3.81 -10.62 -2.38
CA ALA A 49 -2.63 -11.35 -2.81
C ALA A 49 -2.16 -12.39 -1.78
N TYR A 50 -2.17 -12.02 -0.49
CA TYR A 50 -1.95 -12.97 0.60
C TYR A 50 -2.95 -14.13 0.53
N LEU A 51 -4.25 -13.83 0.41
CA LEU A 51 -5.30 -14.84 0.41
C LEU A 51 -5.28 -15.72 -0.84
N ARG A 52 -4.88 -15.19 -2.00
CA ARG A 52 -4.65 -15.98 -3.22
C ARG A 52 -3.57 -17.05 -2.99
N CYS A 53 -2.48 -16.70 -2.32
CA CYS A 53 -1.43 -17.67 -1.98
C CYS A 53 -1.91 -18.72 -0.96
N VAL A 54 -2.76 -18.32 -0.02
CA VAL A 54 -3.25 -19.21 1.05
C VAL A 54 -4.34 -20.16 0.58
N LEU A 55 -5.27 -19.70 -0.25
CA LEU A 55 -6.42 -20.49 -0.71
C LEU A 55 -6.15 -21.21 -2.04
N ARG A 56 -5.21 -20.69 -2.85
CA ARG A 56 -4.93 -21.16 -4.22
C ARG A 56 -6.15 -21.09 -5.15
N ASP A 57 -7.14 -20.27 -4.80
CA ASP A 57 -8.32 -19.95 -5.59
C ASP A 57 -8.50 -18.43 -5.62
N ALA A 58 -8.70 -17.88 -6.82
CA ALA A 58 -8.73 -16.44 -7.03
C ALA A 58 -10.08 -15.80 -6.62
N ASP A 59 -11.18 -16.54 -6.73
CA ASP A 59 -12.52 -16.05 -6.43
C ASP A 59 -12.81 -16.19 -4.95
N GLU A 60 -12.46 -17.33 -4.33
CA GLU A 60 -12.52 -17.48 -2.87
C GLU A 60 -11.64 -16.44 -2.15
N ALA A 61 -10.46 -16.12 -2.71
CA ALA A 61 -9.59 -15.08 -2.15
C ALA A 61 -10.25 -13.70 -2.16
N ARG A 62 -10.98 -13.34 -3.23
CA ARG A 62 -11.73 -12.08 -3.27
C ARG A 62 -12.87 -12.07 -2.27
N ASP A 63 -13.67 -13.14 -2.22
CA ASP A 63 -14.80 -13.22 -1.31
C ASP A 63 -14.35 -13.16 0.16
N LEU A 64 -13.27 -13.86 0.50
CA LEU A 64 -12.72 -13.83 1.84
C LEU A 64 -12.07 -12.47 2.17
N SER A 65 -11.51 -11.77 1.17
CA SER A 65 -11.02 -10.39 1.34
C SER A 65 -12.17 -9.43 1.63
N HIS A 66 -13.28 -9.53 0.89
CA HIS A 66 -14.48 -8.73 1.15
C HIS A 66 -15.01 -8.96 2.56
N ALA A 67 -15.10 -10.22 3.00
CA ALA A 67 -15.55 -10.57 4.35
C ALA A 67 -14.61 -9.98 5.42
N PHE A 68 -13.29 -10.06 5.22
CA PHE A 68 -12.30 -9.47 6.12
C PHE A 68 -12.47 -7.96 6.27
N PHE A 69 -12.57 -7.23 5.15
CA PHE A 69 -12.72 -5.78 5.18
C PHE A 69 -14.11 -5.34 5.69
N ALA A 70 -15.16 -6.11 5.43
CA ALA A 70 -16.48 -5.86 6.02
C ALA A 70 -16.44 -5.92 7.55
N GLU A 71 -15.71 -6.89 8.14
CA GLU A 71 -15.55 -7.00 9.59
C GLU A 71 -14.70 -5.85 10.17
N ILE A 72 -13.69 -5.40 9.43
CA ILE A 72 -12.90 -4.21 9.78
C ILE A 72 -13.79 -2.95 9.80
N LEU A 73 -14.57 -2.74 8.74
CA LEU A 73 -15.44 -1.58 8.56
C LEU A 73 -16.61 -1.56 9.56
N ALA A 74 -17.09 -2.73 9.98
CA ALA A 74 -18.08 -2.88 11.04
C ALA A 74 -17.54 -2.57 12.46
N GLY A 75 -16.28 -2.12 12.58
CA GLY A 75 -15.65 -1.75 13.85
C GLY A 75 -15.06 -2.91 14.64
N GLY A 76 -15.12 -4.14 14.11
CA GLY A 76 -14.81 -5.37 14.86
C GLY A 76 -13.32 -5.59 15.17
N ARG A 77 -12.40 -5.04 14.37
CA ARG A 77 -10.96 -5.40 14.46
C ARG A 77 -9.98 -4.25 14.63
N LEU A 78 -10.34 -3.01 14.30
CA LEU A 78 -9.45 -1.86 14.48
C LEU A 78 -9.50 -1.25 15.88
N GLY A 79 -10.52 -1.56 16.69
CA GLY A 79 -10.60 -1.10 18.08
C GLY A 79 -9.37 -1.52 18.90
N THR A 80 -8.84 -2.71 18.64
CA THR A 80 -7.65 -3.28 19.32
C THR A 80 -6.33 -2.94 18.63
N ALA A 81 -6.35 -2.27 17.47
CA ALA A 81 -5.15 -1.85 16.76
C ALA A 81 -4.39 -0.79 17.59
N ASP A 82 -3.28 -1.18 18.20
CA ASP A 82 -2.44 -0.28 18.98
C ASP A 82 -1.32 0.27 18.09
N ALA A 83 -1.30 1.59 17.91
CA ALA A 83 -0.28 2.30 17.14
C ALA A 83 1.14 2.10 17.73
N GLY A 84 1.23 1.85 19.04
CA GLY A 84 2.50 1.56 19.71
C GLY A 84 3.09 0.18 19.40
N ARG A 85 2.39 -0.67 18.63
CA ARG A 85 2.84 -2.03 18.28
C ARG A 85 3.64 -2.13 16.96
N GLY A 86 3.91 -1.00 16.31
CA GLY A 86 4.85 -0.94 15.18
C GLY A 86 4.19 -0.61 13.84
N ARG A 87 4.67 -1.25 12.76
CA ARG A 87 4.34 -0.87 11.38
C ARG A 87 2.92 -1.29 11.01
N PHE A 88 2.14 -0.41 10.35
CA PHE A 88 0.77 -0.74 9.97
C PHE A 88 0.68 -1.96 9.03
N ARG A 89 1.67 -2.12 8.14
CA ARG A 89 1.81 -3.31 7.28
C ARG A 89 1.82 -4.61 8.10
N SER A 90 2.67 -4.67 9.14
CA SER A 90 2.80 -5.85 10.00
C SER A 90 1.51 -6.11 10.78
N TYR A 91 0.84 -5.06 11.25
CA TYR A 91 -0.47 -5.18 11.88
C TYR A 91 -1.50 -5.78 10.93
N LEU A 92 -1.61 -5.26 9.69
CA LEU A 92 -2.61 -5.75 8.72
C LEU A 92 -2.34 -7.21 8.34
N LEU A 93 -1.07 -7.58 8.12
CA LEU A 93 -0.67 -8.97 7.87
C LEU A 93 -1.03 -9.90 9.04
N GLY A 94 -0.80 -9.46 10.28
CA GLY A 94 -1.23 -10.20 11.47
C GLY A 94 -2.76 -10.34 11.55
N ALA A 95 -3.49 -9.26 11.27
CA ALA A 95 -4.95 -9.24 11.31
C ALA A 95 -5.57 -10.22 10.30
N VAL A 96 -5.08 -10.27 9.05
CA VAL A 96 -5.57 -11.23 8.04
C VAL A 96 -5.22 -12.67 8.42
N LYS A 97 -4.02 -12.93 8.96
CA LYS A 97 -3.63 -14.26 9.46
C LYS A 97 -4.58 -14.76 10.55
N HIS A 98 -4.87 -13.91 11.53
CA HIS A 98 -5.82 -14.24 12.61
C HIS A 98 -7.23 -14.46 12.07
N PHE A 99 -7.69 -13.65 11.12
CA PHE A 99 -8.98 -13.82 10.47
C PHE A 99 -9.10 -15.19 9.78
N VAL A 100 -8.10 -15.57 8.97
CA VAL A 100 -8.08 -16.88 8.30
C VAL A 100 -8.08 -18.04 9.31
N SER A 101 -7.28 -17.95 10.39
CA SER A 101 -7.27 -18.98 11.44
C SER A 101 -8.65 -19.15 12.07
N HIS A 102 -9.30 -18.04 12.42
CA HIS A 102 -10.63 -18.05 13.03
C HIS A 102 -11.69 -18.66 12.10
N GLN A 103 -11.64 -18.34 10.80
CA GLN A 103 -12.54 -18.91 9.80
C GLN A 103 -12.36 -20.43 9.68
N ARG A 104 -11.12 -20.92 9.69
CA ARG A 104 -10.80 -22.37 9.68
C ARG A 104 -11.32 -23.07 10.93
N GLU A 105 -11.16 -22.46 12.10
CA GLU A 105 -11.68 -23.00 13.37
C GLU A 105 -13.22 -23.05 13.38
N ALA A 106 -13.89 -22.03 12.88
CA ALA A 106 -15.35 -22.00 12.76
C ALA A 106 -15.86 -23.10 11.83
N ALA A 107 -15.25 -23.27 10.65
CA ALA A 107 -15.58 -24.34 9.71
C ALA A 107 -15.39 -25.74 10.34
N ARG A 108 -14.30 -25.95 11.10
CA ARG A 108 -14.05 -27.20 11.83
C ARG A 108 -15.08 -27.47 12.92
N ARG A 109 -15.54 -26.45 13.66
CA ARG A 109 -16.60 -26.59 14.67
C ARG A 109 -17.94 -26.97 14.05
N LEU A 110 -18.31 -26.35 12.93
CA LEU A 110 -19.52 -26.69 12.17
C LEU A 110 -19.52 -28.15 11.68
N LYS A 111 -18.39 -28.61 11.12
CA LYS A 111 -18.22 -30.02 10.71
C LYS A 111 -18.37 -31.01 11.89
N ARG A 112 -17.98 -30.61 13.12
CA ARG A 112 -18.07 -31.45 14.33
C ARG A 112 -19.43 -31.42 15.03
N GLY A 113 -20.22 -30.36 14.87
CA GLY A 113 -21.55 -30.22 15.48
C GLY A 113 -22.70 -30.83 14.67
N GLY A 114 -22.45 -31.26 13.43
CA GLY A 114 -23.47 -31.74 12.47
C GLY A 114 -23.67 -33.25 12.37
N GLY A 115 -23.17 -34.06 13.31
CA GLY A 115 -23.52 -35.49 13.42
C GLY A 115 -23.13 -36.40 12.24
N ALA A 116 -22.19 -36.01 11.37
CA ALA A 116 -21.67 -36.87 10.31
C ALA A 116 -20.34 -37.51 10.71
N SER A 117 -20.22 -38.82 10.43
CA SER A 117 -19.11 -39.68 10.80
C SER A 117 -17.75 -39.20 10.26
N VAL A 118 -16.73 -39.46 11.06
CA VAL A 118 -15.29 -39.31 10.77
C VAL A 118 -14.90 -40.00 9.46
N ILE A 119 -14.27 -39.25 8.55
CA ILE A 119 -12.96 -39.48 7.91
C ILE A 119 -12.98 -38.75 6.56
N GLY A 120 -12.07 -37.78 6.47
CA GLY A 120 -11.58 -37.14 5.25
C GLY A 120 -10.28 -36.47 5.66
N LEU A 121 -9.27 -37.28 5.95
CA LEU A 121 -7.89 -36.86 6.23
C LEU A 121 -7.24 -36.30 4.94
N ASP A 122 -7.88 -35.32 4.31
CA ASP A 122 -7.31 -34.53 3.21
C ASP A 122 -7.12 -33.04 3.60
N ASP A 123 -7.70 -32.60 4.73
CA ASP A 123 -7.60 -31.21 5.19
C ASP A 123 -6.29 -30.93 5.98
N GLU A 124 -5.49 -31.96 6.33
CA GLU A 124 -4.19 -31.79 7.00
C GLU A 124 -3.01 -31.59 6.03
N GLU A 125 -3.21 -31.84 4.73
CA GLU A 125 -2.15 -31.76 3.71
C GLU A 125 -2.36 -30.64 2.67
N ALA A 126 -3.33 -29.74 2.93
CA ALA A 126 -3.40 -28.43 2.28
C ALA A 126 -2.47 -27.39 2.95
N ALA A 127 -1.56 -27.82 3.82
CA ALA A 127 -0.20 -27.29 3.78
C ALA A 127 0.47 -27.82 2.50
N GLY A 128 -0.12 -27.53 1.35
CA GLY A 128 0.38 -27.98 0.06
C GLY A 128 1.83 -27.60 0.02
N VAL A 129 2.70 -28.61 -0.09
CA VAL A 129 4.16 -28.50 -0.14
C VAL A 129 4.49 -27.14 -0.72
N ALA A 130 5.09 -26.27 0.09
CA ALA A 130 5.47 -24.95 -0.38
C ALA A 130 6.21 -25.18 -1.69
N ASP A 131 5.59 -24.79 -2.80
CA ASP A 131 6.24 -24.89 -4.08
C ASP A 131 7.44 -23.96 -3.92
N ALA A 132 8.65 -24.51 -3.83
CA ALA A 132 9.85 -23.73 -3.57
C ALA A 132 10.07 -22.65 -4.65
N ARG A 133 9.31 -22.72 -5.76
CA ARG A 133 9.27 -21.74 -6.84
C ARG A 133 8.26 -20.61 -6.61
N GLN A 134 7.33 -20.74 -5.67
CA GLN A 134 6.33 -19.72 -5.36
C GLN A 134 6.73 -18.93 -4.11
N PRO A 135 6.65 -17.58 -4.15
CA PRO A 135 6.93 -16.77 -2.98
C PRO A 135 5.97 -17.13 -1.84
N SER A 136 6.44 -17.03 -0.60
CA SER A 136 5.58 -17.25 0.56
C SER A 136 4.41 -16.24 0.56
N PRO A 137 3.25 -16.57 1.15
CA PRO A 137 2.13 -15.63 1.23
C PRO A 137 2.53 -14.29 1.87
N ASP A 138 3.42 -14.31 2.86
CA ASP A 138 3.96 -13.12 3.51
C ASP A 138 4.81 -12.28 2.54
N THR A 139 5.63 -12.94 1.73
CA THR A 139 6.45 -12.28 0.71
C THR A 139 5.60 -11.62 -0.37
N GLU A 140 4.56 -12.31 -0.87
CA GLU A 140 3.68 -11.72 -1.89
C GLU A 140 2.84 -10.57 -1.31
N PHE A 141 2.41 -10.67 -0.05
CA PHE A 141 1.78 -9.55 0.66
C PHE A 141 2.69 -8.33 0.70
N ASP A 142 3.95 -8.51 1.11
CA ASP A 142 4.93 -7.43 1.21
C ASP A 142 5.29 -6.84 -0.16
N ARG A 143 5.40 -7.68 -1.20
CA ARG A 143 5.61 -7.25 -2.57
C ARG A 143 4.46 -6.39 -3.08
N GLN A 144 3.22 -6.83 -2.86
CA GLN A 144 2.03 -6.07 -3.28
C GLN A 144 1.83 -4.80 -2.46
N TRP A 145 2.23 -4.81 -1.19
CA TRP A 145 2.30 -3.60 -0.40
C TRP A 145 3.28 -2.58 -1.01
N ALA A 146 4.47 -3.02 -1.40
CA ALA A 146 5.45 -2.14 -2.04
C ALA A 146 4.94 -1.58 -3.38
N ILE A 147 4.28 -2.40 -4.20
CA ILE A 147 3.62 -1.96 -5.45
C ILE A 147 2.55 -0.90 -5.16
N THR A 148 1.73 -1.12 -4.12
CA THR A 148 0.69 -0.18 -3.69
C THR A 148 1.30 1.17 -3.29
N VAL A 149 2.38 1.18 -2.50
CA VAL A 149 3.09 2.40 -2.08
C VAL A 149 3.64 3.15 -3.30
N ILE A 150 4.27 2.45 -4.25
CA ILE A 150 4.81 3.06 -5.47
C ILE A 150 3.70 3.65 -6.33
N THR A 151 2.62 2.90 -6.56
CA THR A 151 1.49 3.32 -7.39
C THR A 151 0.87 4.61 -6.85
N ARG A 152 0.66 4.68 -5.54
CA ARG A 152 0.12 5.88 -4.88
C ARG A 152 1.09 7.05 -4.90
N SER A 153 2.37 6.78 -4.70
CA SER A 153 3.42 7.80 -4.80
C SER A 153 3.52 8.38 -6.21
N MET A 154 3.35 7.56 -7.25
CA MET A 154 3.27 8.00 -8.65
C MET A 154 2.02 8.84 -8.91
N ALA A 155 0.86 8.45 -8.36
CA ALA A 155 -0.37 9.25 -8.46
C ALA A 155 -0.24 10.61 -7.76
N ALA A 156 0.36 10.65 -6.57
CA ALA A 156 0.62 11.88 -5.84
C ALA A 156 1.59 12.80 -6.60
N LEU A 157 2.62 12.21 -7.22
CA LEU A 157 3.56 12.94 -8.07
C LEU A 157 2.90 13.52 -9.33
N ARG A 158 2.00 12.76 -9.95
CA ARG A 158 1.20 13.21 -11.09
C ARG A 158 0.35 14.42 -10.72
N ALA A 159 -0.42 14.32 -9.64
CA ALA A 159 -1.27 15.41 -9.16
C ALA A 159 -0.44 16.67 -8.83
N TRP A 160 0.73 16.50 -8.22
CA TRP A 160 1.66 17.61 -7.98
C TRP A 160 2.16 18.25 -9.29
N CYS A 161 2.52 17.45 -10.30
CA CYS A 161 2.91 17.97 -11.61
C CYS A 161 1.76 18.71 -12.30
N GLU A 162 0.53 18.20 -12.23
CA GLU A 162 -0.65 18.83 -12.82
C GLU A 162 -0.93 20.19 -12.17
N ALA A 163 -0.83 20.30 -10.84
CA ALA A 163 -0.97 21.56 -10.11
C ALA A 163 0.08 22.62 -10.50
N GLU A 164 1.28 22.18 -10.86
CA GLU A 164 2.38 23.03 -11.35
C GLU A 164 2.28 23.33 -12.87
N GLY A 165 1.22 22.89 -13.55
CA GLY A 165 1.06 23.05 -15.01
C GLY A 165 2.02 22.17 -15.83
N ARG A 166 2.57 21.12 -15.23
CA ARG A 166 3.57 20.20 -15.80
C ARG A 166 3.01 18.79 -16.05
N GLY A 167 1.70 18.64 -16.20
CA GLY A 167 1.04 17.35 -16.46
C GLY A 167 1.54 16.66 -17.73
N GLU A 168 1.60 17.37 -18.87
CA GLU A 168 2.12 16.81 -20.13
C GLU A 168 3.59 16.37 -20.03
N PHE A 169 4.40 17.12 -19.27
CA PHE A 169 5.78 16.73 -19.03
C PHE A 169 5.84 15.41 -18.26
N PHE A 170 4.99 15.23 -17.24
CA PHE A 170 4.91 14.00 -16.46
C PHE A 170 4.53 12.80 -17.33
N GLU A 171 3.51 12.91 -18.19
CA GLU A 171 3.11 11.81 -19.09
C GLU A 171 4.25 11.38 -20.01
N LYS A 172 5.01 12.33 -20.55
CA LYS A 172 6.15 12.05 -21.44
C LYS A 172 7.32 11.39 -20.72
N VAL A 173 7.56 11.70 -19.44
CA VAL A 173 8.71 11.17 -18.68
C VAL A 173 8.36 10.06 -17.70
N GLY A 174 7.09 9.70 -17.55
CA GLY A 174 6.61 8.68 -16.61
C GLY A 174 7.32 7.34 -16.79
N GLY A 175 7.50 6.90 -18.04
CA GLY A 175 8.24 5.67 -18.39
C GLY A 175 9.72 5.68 -17.99
N LEU A 176 10.34 6.87 -17.91
CA LEU A 176 11.72 7.02 -17.42
C LEU A 176 11.82 6.92 -15.90
N LEU A 177 10.74 7.26 -15.18
CA LEU A 177 10.68 7.13 -13.72
C LEU A 177 10.45 5.68 -13.28
N SER A 178 9.68 4.90 -14.05
CA SER A 178 9.45 3.47 -13.83
C SER A 178 10.62 2.58 -14.29
N GLY A 179 11.69 3.18 -14.82
CA GLY A 179 12.87 2.44 -15.30
C GLY A 179 12.67 1.74 -16.65
N GLN A 180 11.60 2.06 -17.37
CA GLN A 180 11.25 1.43 -18.66
C GLN A 180 11.90 2.12 -19.88
N ALA A 181 12.49 3.31 -19.71
CA ALA A 181 13.09 4.05 -20.81
C ALA A 181 14.62 3.80 -20.95
N ALA A 182 15.06 3.51 -22.17
CA ALA A 182 16.48 3.38 -22.52
C ALA A 182 17.18 4.75 -22.57
N HIS A 183 18.51 4.76 -22.43
CA HIS A 183 19.30 6.01 -22.39
C HIS A 183 19.18 6.87 -23.66
N GLY A 184 18.96 6.25 -24.83
CA GLY A 184 18.76 6.94 -26.12
C GLY A 184 17.42 7.69 -26.24
N ASP A 185 16.47 7.42 -25.34
CA ASP A 185 15.14 8.03 -25.35
C ASP A 185 15.17 9.46 -24.78
N GLN A 186 16.17 9.79 -23.94
CA GLN A 186 16.20 11.06 -23.23
C GLN A 186 16.40 12.29 -24.12
N THR A 187 17.17 12.17 -25.21
CA THR A 187 17.39 13.30 -26.14
C THR A 187 16.15 13.58 -26.98
N ALA A 188 15.47 12.52 -27.45
CA ALA A 188 14.21 12.66 -28.17
C ALA A 188 13.09 13.20 -27.27
N LEU A 189 13.01 12.72 -26.03
CA LEU A 189 12.08 13.23 -25.01
C LEU A 189 12.37 14.69 -24.64
N ALA A 190 13.64 15.09 -24.53
CA ALA A 190 14.01 16.48 -24.27
C ALA A 190 13.50 17.40 -25.40
N ALA A 191 13.73 17.02 -26.66
CA ALA A 191 13.22 17.75 -27.82
C ALA A 191 11.68 17.78 -27.86
N GLY A 192 11.02 16.65 -27.59
CA GLY A 192 9.56 16.54 -27.51
C GLY A 192 8.92 17.36 -26.37
N CYS A 193 9.71 17.76 -25.38
CA CYS A 193 9.34 18.68 -24.30
C CYS A 193 9.76 20.13 -24.56
N GLY A 194 10.41 20.44 -25.70
CA GLY A 194 10.92 21.77 -26.00
C GLY A 194 12.09 22.21 -25.10
N MET A 195 12.84 21.27 -24.53
CA MET A 195 13.91 21.53 -23.57
C MET A 195 15.30 21.18 -24.15
N THR A 196 16.34 21.86 -23.66
CA THR A 196 17.72 21.40 -23.89
C THR A 196 17.99 20.12 -23.10
N SER A 197 18.98 19.32 -23.55
CA SER A 197 19.33 18.06 -22.86
C SER A 197 19.69 18.27 -21.39
N ASP A 198 20.37 19.37 -21.05
CA ASP A 198 20.77 19.66 -19.67
C ASP A 198 19.58 20.12 -18.82
N ALA A 199 18.71 20.98 -19.37
CA ALA A 199 17.48 21.41 -18.69
C ALA A 199 16.54 20.22 -18.43
N PHE A 200 16.42 19.30 -19.40
CA PHE A 200 15.66 18.06 -19.25
C PHE A 200 16.25 17.16 -18.16
N ARG A 201 17.57 16.94 -18.15
CA ARG A 201 18.26 16.15 -17.12
C ARG A 201 18.01 16.72 -15.71
N MET A 202 18.09 18.03 -15.56
CA MET A 202 17.80 18.71 -14.29
C MET A 202 16.33 18.55 -13.87
N ALA A 203 15.40 18.66 -14.81
CA ALA A 203 13.97 18.48 -14.57
C ALA A 203 13.63 17.04 -14.13
N VAL A 204 14.19 16.04 -14.81
CA VAL A 204 14.06 14.62 -14.43
C VAL A 204 14.67 14.35 -13.06
N THR A 205 15.85 14.89 -12.77
CA THR A 205 16.51 14.74 -11.46
C THR A 205 15.64 15.32 -10.33
N ARG A 206 15.06 16.50 -10.54
CA ARG A 206 14.11 17.11 -9.60
C ARG A 206 12.87 16.24 -9.41
N LEU A 207 12.34 15.67 -10.49
CA LEU A 207 11.17 14.82 -10.45
C LEU A 207 11.43 13.50 -9.70
N LYS A 208 12.59 12.87 -9.92
CA LYS A 208 13.04 11.69 -9.15
C LYS A 208 13.19 12.01 -7.65
N LYS A 209 13.70 13.21 -7.32
CA LYS A 209 13.77 13.67 -5.93
C LYS A 209 12.37 13.81 -5.31
N ARG A 210 11.43 14.40 -6.04
CA ARG A 210 10.03 14.52 -5.57
C ARG A 210 9.36 13.16 -5.43
N LEU A 211 9.57 12.23 -6.37
CA LEU A 211 9.06 10.85 -6.26
C LEU A 211 9.55 10.18 -4.98
N ARG A 212 10.85 10.26 -4.68
CA ARG A 212 11.42 9.71 -3.45
C ARG A 212 10.76 10.32 -2.21
N GLN A 213 10.51 11.62 -2.22
CA GLN A 213 9.82 12.30 -1.14
C GLN A 213 8.36 11.82 -1.01
N SER A 214 7.64 11.62 -2.11
CA SER A 214 6.28 11.07 -2.09
C SER A 214 6.26 9.64 -1.53
N VAL A 215 7.23 8.81 -1.88
CA VAL A 215 7.39 7.46 -1.27
C VAL A 215 7.65 7.56 0.23
N GLN A 216 8.54 8.47 0.66
CA GLN A 216 8.80 8.72 2.08
C GLN A 216 7.55 9.19 2.81
N GLU A 217 6.77 10.09 2.22
CA GLU A 217 5.50 10.60 2.75
C GLU A 217 4.46 9.49 2.90
N GLU A 218 4.32 8.62 1.89
CA GLU A 218 3.41 7.46 1.94
C GLU A 218 3.82 6.45 3.01
N VAL A 219 5.12 6.11 3.10
CA VAL A 219 5.63 5.17 4.11
C VAL A 219 5.55 5.77 5.51
N ALA A 220 5.94 7.03 5.71
CA ALA A 220 5.80 7.73 6.98
C ALA A 220 4.35 7.79 7.45
N GLY A 221 3.40 7.90 6.50
CA GLY A 221 1.98 7.76 6.79
C GLY A 221 1.64 6.44 7.49
N THR A 222 2.34 5.35 7.20
CA THR A 222 2.06 4.01 7.75
C THR A 222 2.77 3.69 9.07
N LEU A 223 3.51 4.65 9.62
CA LEU A 223 4.37 4.47 10.79
C LEU A 223 3.96 5.42 11.91
N ASP A 224 4.14 4.96 13.15
CA ASP A 224 3.96 5.80 14.35
C ASP A 224 5.24 6.59 14.65
N ASP A 225 6.41 5.96 14.47
CA ASP A 225 7.72 6.59 14.63
C ASP A 225 8.37 6.95 13.26
N PRO A 226 8.54 8.24 12.95
CA PRO A 226 9.22 8.72 11.75
C PRO A 226 10.67 8.23 11.61
N ALA A 227 11.35 7.86 12.70
CA ALA A 227 12.73 7.36 12.63
C ALA A 227 12.84 6.02 11.89
N THR A 228 11.75 5.24 11.85
CA THR A 228 11.72 3.91 11.21
C THR A 228 11.43 3.93 9.71
N VAL A 229 11.26 5.11 9.10
CA VAL A 229 10.91 5.26 7.68
C VAL A 229 11.94 4.63 6.76
N GLN A 230 13.23 4.83 7.02
CA GLN A 230 14.29 4.28 6.15
C GLN A 230 14.32 2.75 6.21
N ASP A 231 14.13 2.17 7.40
CA ASP A 231 14.10 0.72 7.58
C ASP A 231 12.90 0.07 6.89
N GLU A 232 11.73 0.71 6.94
CA GLU A 232 10.55 0.20 6.22
C GLU A 232 10.71 0.36 4.70
N MET A 233 11.26 1.48 4.23
CA MET A 233 11.58 1.63 2.80
C MET A 233 12.55 0.55 2.31
N ALA A 234 13.58 0.24 3.09
CA ALA A 234 14.54 -0.81 2.76
C ALA A 234 13.84 -2.19 2.67
N ALA A 235 12.95 -2.50 3.61
CA ALA A 235 12.16 -3.73 3.58
C ALA A 235 11.26 -3.83 2.34
N LEU A 236 10.57 -2.74 1.97
CA LEU A 236 9.69 -2.70 0.79
C LEU A 236 10.48 -2.82 -0.52
N PHE A 237 11.66 -2.20 -0.62
CA PHE A 237 12.50 -2.37 -1.80
C PHE A 237 13.06 -3.79 -1.91
N ALA A 238 13.44 -4.41 -0.79
CA ALA A 238 13.86 -5.81 -0.78
C ALA A 238 12.73 -6.73 -1.27
N ALA A 239 11.49 -6.49 -0.85
CA ALA A 239 10.31 -7.26 -1.26
C ALA A 239 9.99 -7.17 -2.76
N LEU A 240 10.45 -6.12 -3.46
CA LEU A 240 10.31 -5.98 -4.92
C LEU A 240 11.40 -6.71 -5.71
N SER A 241 12.52 -7.03 -5.06
CA SER A 241 13.70 -7.64 -5.68
C SER A 241 13.79 -9.16 -5.52
N GLY A 242 12.95 -9.73 -4.66
CA GLY A 242 12.79 -11.18 -4.46
C GLY A 242 11.59 -11.73 -5.22
#